data_AF-A0A401W9U6-F1
#
_entry.id   AF-A0A401W9U6-F1
#
_cell.length_a   1.000
_cell.length_b   1.000
_cell.length_c   1.000
_cell.angle_alpha   90.00
_cell.angle_beta   90.00
_cell.angle_gamma   90.00
#
_symmetry.space_group_name_H-M   'P 1'
#
loop_
_entity.id
_entity.type
_entity.pdbx_description
1 polymer ?
#
loop_
_entity_poly.entity_id
_entity_poly.type
_entity_poly.pdbx_seq_one_letter_code
_entity_poly.pdbx_strand_id
1 'polypeptide(L)'
;MANPRPPIMAYFQFTHLPAGPLQEVSCRFSKLAYELYTTLPAGPELSVALRKLLESKDAAVRAALGAPTSGDFVAEHTNWDMIGPGE
;
A
#
# COMPACT_ATOMS: atom_id res chain seq x y z
N MET A 1 -5.07 21.06 10.56
CA MET A 1 -6.34 20.89 9.81
C MET A 1 -6.28 19.52 9.15
N ALA A 2 -7.29 18.67 9.33
CA ALA A 2 -7.30 17.36 8.67
C ALA A 2 -7.40 17.55 7.16
N ASN A 3 -6.52 16.92 6.37
CA ASN A 3 -6.66 16.93 4.92
C ASN A 3 -8.00 16.30 4.53
N PRO A 4 -8.81 16.92 3.66
CA PRO A 4 -9.99 16.24 3.13
C PRO A 4 -9.54 14.97 2.41
N ARG A 5 -10.22 13.84 2.66
CA ARG A 5 -9.84 12.54 2.09
C ARG A 5 -9.85 12.61 0.56
N PRO A 6 -8.71 12.46 -0.13
CA PRO A 6 -8.67 12.50 -1.59
C PRO A 6 -9.49 11.35 -2.18
N PRO A 7 -10.24 11.55 -3.28
CA PRO A 7 -11.02 10.49 -3.92
C PRO A 7 -10.21 9.24 -4.27
N ILE A 8 -8.92 9.42 -4.60
CA ILE A 8 -8.00 8.32 -4.94
C ILE A 8 -7.85 7.29 -3.82
N MET A 9 -8.10 7.67 -2.56
CA MET A 9 -8.04 6.77 -1.40
C MET A 9 -9.05 5.63 -1.47
N ALA A 10 -10.09 5.72 -2.29
CA ALA A 10 -11.02 4.61 -2.53
C ALA A 10 -10.35 3.44 -3.27
N TYR A 11 -9.39 3.71 -4.14
CA TYR A 11 -8.72 2.69 -4.96
C TYR A 11 -7.64 1.91 -4.18
N PHE A 12 -7.35 2.29 -2.94
CA PHE A 12 -6.46 1.55 -2.04
C PHE A 12 -7.19 0.49 -1.20
N GLN A 13 -8.50 0.31 -1.37
CA GLN A 13 -9.19 -0.84 -0.79
C GLN A 13 -8.65 -2.14 -1.40
N PHE A 14 -8.50 -3.19 -0.59
CA PHE A 14 -7.94 -4.48 -1.01
C PHE A 14 -8.86 -5.66 -0.69
N THR A 15 -9.95 -5.42 0.05
CA THR A 15 -10.91 -6.45 0.49
C THR A 15 -11.68 -7.09 -0.67
N HIS A 16 -11.70 -6.45 -1.85
CA HIS A 16 -12.29 -6.99 -3.07
C HIS A 16 -11.40 -8.03 -3.79
N LEU A 17 -10.13 -8.14 -3.41
CA LEU A 17 -9.24 -9.16 -3.95
C LEU A 17 -9.47 -10.51 -3.24
N PRO A 18 -9.22 -11.65 -3.92
CA PRO A 18 -9.21 -12.95 -3.27
C PRO A 18 -8.25 -12.96 -2.08
N ALA A 19 -8.67 -13.59 -0.98
CA ALA A 19 -7.82 -13.77 0.19
C ALA A 19 -6.52 -14.50 -0.20
N GLY A 20 -5.41 -14.13 0.45
CA GLY A 20 -4.08 -14.67 0.19
C GLY A 20 -3.12 -13.66 -0.45
N PRO A 21 -2.15 -14.10 -1.28
CA PRO A 21 -1.01 -13.29 -1.69
C PRO A 21 -1.35 -11.96 -2.37
N LEU A 22 -2.38 -11.92 -3.22
CA LEU A 22 -2.79 -10.69 -3.91
C LEU A 22 -3.30 -9.63 -2.92
N GLN A 23 -4.10 -10.08 -1.96
CA GLN A 23 -4.64 -9.22 -0.93
C GLN A 23 -3.55 -8.73 0.02
N GLU A 24 -2.60 -9.58 0.40
CA GLU A 24 -1.44 -9.22 1.22
C GLU A 24 -0.54 -8.19 0.54
N VAL A 25 -0.23 -8.37 -0.75
CA VAL A 25 0.55 -7.41 -1.54
C VAL A 25 -0.18 -6.06 -1.55
N SER A 26 -1.46 -6.05 -1.92
CA SER A 26 -2.27 -4.82 -1.99
C SER A 26 -2.41 -4.11 -0.63
N CYS A 27 -2.49 -4.87 0.47
CA CYS A 27 -2.60 -4.35 1.83
C CYS A 27 -1.44 -3.42 2.20
N ARG A 28 -0.21 -3.76 1.81
CA ARG A 28 1.00 -2.96 2.09
C ARG A 28 0.91 -1.55 1.49
N PHE A 29 0.42 -1.45 0.26
CA PHE A 29 0.19 -0.16 -0.40
C PHE A 29 -0.95 0.63 0.23
N SER A 30 -1.99 -0.06 0.72
CA SER A 30 -3.08 0.58 1.46
C SER A 30 -2.58 1.25 2.74
N LYS A 31 -1.78 0.54 3.54
CA LYS A 31 -1.17 1.08 4.78
C LYS A 31 -0.34 2.33 4.46
N LEU A 32 0.56 2.25 3.48
CA LEU A 32 1.39 3.39 3.09
C LEU A 32 0.57 4.58 2.54
N ALA A 33 -0.48 4.33 1.75
CA ALA A 33 -1.35 5.40 1.27
C ALA A 33 -2.04 6.15 2.42
N TYR A 34 -2.52 5.41 3.44
CA TYR A 34 -3.08 6.00 4.64
C TYR A 34 -2.05 6.80 5.43
N GLU A 35 -0.83 6.29 5.56
CA GLU A 35 0.26 7.00 6.22
C GLU A 35 0.59 8.31 5.50
N LEU A 36 0.85 8.30 4.19
CA LEU A 36 1.14 9.50 3.41
C LEU A 36 0.01 10.54 3.51
N TYR A 37 -1.24 10.10 3.42
CA TYR A 37 -2.41 10.99 3.52
C TYR A 37 -2.54 11.65 4.90
N THR A 38 -2.18 10.94 5.97
CA THR A 38 -2.36 11.40 7.36
C THR A 38 -1.17 12.20 7.88
N THR A 39 0.05 11.95 7.39
CA THR A 39 1.27 12.58 7.90
C THR A 39 1.77 13.76 7.07
N LEU A 40 1.44 13.81 5.77
CA LEU A 40 1.92 14.85 4.87
C LEU A 40 0.89 15.97 4.64
N PRO A 41 1.33 17.22 4.39
CA PRO A 41 0.43 18.31 4.03
C PRO A 41 -0.28 18.03 2.70
N ALA A 42 -1.53 18.48 2.55
CA ALA A 42 -2.20 18.44 1.26
C ALA A 42 -1.46 19.32 0.26
N GLY A 43 -1.29 18.78 -0.95
CA GLY A 43 -0.63 19.49 -2.02
C GLY A 43 -0.50 18.66 -3.29
N PRO A 44 0.04 19.26 -4.36
CA PRO A 44 0.32 18.56 -5.61
C PRO A 44 1.24 17.35 -5.39
N GLU A 45 2.16 17.43 -4.42
CA GLU A 45 3.19 16.41 -4.22
C GLU A 45 2.61 15.17 -3.54
N LEU A 46 1.72 15.35 -2.56
CA LEU A 46 0.93 14.25 -2.00
C LEU A 46 0.04 13.61 -3.08
N SER A 47 -0.56 14.44 -3.96
CA SER A 47 -1.40 13.94 -5.05
C SER A 47 -0.59 13.12 -6.07
N VAL A 48 0.65 13.53 -6.37
CA VAL A 48 1.58 12.78 -7.22
C VAL A 48 2.01 11.49 -6.54
N ALA A 49 2.38 11.55 -5.26
CA ALA A 49 2.80 10.38 -4.48
C ALA A 49 1.70 9.30 -4.44
N LEU A 50 0.45 9.69 -4.14
CA LEU A 50 -0.68 8.75 -4.11
C LEU A 50 -0.99 8.13 -5.48
N ARG A 51 -0.87 8.89 -6.58
CA ARG A 51 -1.05 8.33 -7.94
C ARG A 51 0.03 7.31 -8.30
N LYS A 52 1.29 7.66 -8.06
CA LYS A 52 2.43 6.76 -8.30
C LYS A 52 2.32 5.50 -7.44
N LEU A 53 1.88 5.65 -6.19
CA LEU A 53 1.67 4.53 -5.29
C LEU A 53 0.54 3.61 -5.78
N LEU A 54 -0.54 4.17 -6.31
CA LEU A 54 -1.64 3.38 -6.88
C LEU A 54 -1.19 2.58 -8.11
N GLU A 55 -0.44 3.21 -9.02
CA GLU A 55 0.14 2.54 -10.19
C GLU A 55 1.10 1.41 -9.77
N SER A 56 1.90 1.65 -8.74
CA SER A 56 2.83 0.67 -8.17
C SER A 56 2.09 -0.51 -7.54
N LYS A 57 0.99 -0.26 -6.82
CA LYS A 57 0.11 -1.29 -6.26
C LYS A 57 -0.44 -2.18 -7.37
N ASP A 58 -1.01 -1.60 -8.41
CA ASP A 58 -1.61 -2.34 -9.52
C ASP A 58 -0.56 -3.17 -10.29
N ALA A 59 0.66 -2.65 -10.45
CA ALA A 59 1.79 -3.41 -11.01
C ALA A 59 2.20 -4.59 -10.11
N ALA A 60 2.32 -4.36 -8.80
CA ALA A 60 2.70 -5.40 -7.84
C ALA A 60 1.65 -6.52 -7.74
N VAL A 61 0.36 -6.18 -7.72
CA VAL A 61 -0.72 -7.16 -7.73
C VAL A 61 -0.69 -8.00 -9.01
N ARG A 62 -0.46 -7.39 -10.19
CA ARG A 62 -0.30 -8.14 -11.45
C ARG A 62 0.92 -9.06 -11.44
N ALA A 63 2.05 -8.61 -10.90
CA ALA A 63 3.25 -9.44 -10.77
C ALA A 63 3.02 -10.66 -9.86
N ALA A 64 2.21 -10.51 -8.81
CA ALA A 64 1.87 -11.58 -7.88
C ALA A 64 0.96 -12.67 -8.47
N LEU A 65 0.30 -12.45 -9.63
CA LEU A 65 -0.51 -13.47 -10.30
C LEU A 65 0.30 -14.66 -10.80
N GLY A 66 1.57 -14.45 -11.13
CA GLY A 66 2.47 -15.50 -11.62
C GLY A 66 3.36 -16.11 -10.54
N ALA A 67 3.24 -15.66 -9.29
CA ALA A 67 4.07 -16.17 -8.20
C ALA A 67 3.54 -17.55 -7.76
N PRO A 68 4.43 -18.54 -7.55
CA PRO A 68 4.01 -19.85 -7.07
C PRO A 68 3.31 -19.70 -5.71
N THR A 69 2.13 -20.30 -5.57
CA THR A 69 1.27 -20.22 -4.38
C THR A 69 1.76 -21.07 -3.20
N SER A 70 3.00 -21.54 -3.23
CA SER A 70 3.59 -22.44 -2.26
C SER A 70 4.73 -21.74 -1.51
N GLY A 71 4.47 -21.31 -0.27
CA GLY A 71 5.40 -21.30 0.87
C GLY A 71 6.76 -20.57 0.80
N ASP A 72 7.23 -20.13 -0.37
CA ASP A 72 8.59 -19.64 -0.60
C ASP A 72 8.68 -18.12 -0.63
N PHE A 73 7.55 -17.43 -0.45
CA PHE A 73 7.63 -16.08 0.07
C PHE A 73 8.18 -16.22 1.49
N VAL A 74 9.49 -16.04 1.63
CA VAL A 74 10.10 -15.61 2.88
C VAL A 74 9.47 -14.24 3.17
N ALA A 75 8.26 -14.26 3.72
CA ALA A 75 7.86 -13.30 4.72
C ALA A 75 8.75 -13.59 5.93
N GLU A 76 10.06 -13.33 5.75
CA GLU A 76 10.87 -12.92 6.86
C GLU A 76 10.04 -11.83 7.49
N HIS A 77 9.64 -12.08 8.73
CA HIS A 77 8.95 -11.13 9.58
C HIS A 77 9.88 -9.91 9.71
N THR A 78 10.02 -9.10 8.67
CA THR A 78 10.38 -7.71 8.85
C THR A 78 9.15 -7.16 9.53
N ASN A 79 9.22 -7.18 10.85
CA ASN A 79 8.30 -6.55 11.75
C ASN A 79 8.21 -5.09 11.31
N TRP A 80 7.28 -4.78 10.40
CA TRP A 80 7.10 -3.45 9.82
C TRP A 80 6.72 -2.43 10.90
N ASP A 81 6.37 -2.91 12.11
CA ASP A 81 6.11 -2.12 13.30
C ASP A 81 7.40 -1.76 14.08
N MET A 82 8.59 -2.21 13.64
CA MET A 82 9.90 -1.84 14.21
C MET A 82 10.59 -0.69 13.49
N ILE A 83 10.03 -0.19 12.38
CA ILE A 83 10.47 1.08 11.78
C ILE A 83 9.70 2.20 12.49
N GLY A 84 9.98 2.38 13.78
CA GLY A 84 9.64 3.61 14.48
C GLY A 84 10.43 4.78 13.87
N PRO A 85 10.01 6.04 14.08
CA PRO A 85 10.87 7.17 13.74
C PRO A 85 12.17 7.01 14.54
N GLY A 86 13.25 6.63 13.86
CA GLY A 86 14.58 6.73 14.43
C GLY A 86 14.83 8.19 14.79
N GLU A 87 15.38 8.41 15.99
CA GLU A 87 15.78 9.72 16.52
C GLU A 87 16.55 10.57 15.49
#